data_AF-A0A842NVH0-F1
#
_entry.id   AF-A0A842NVH0-F1
#
_cell.length_a   1.000
_cell.length_b   1.000
_cell.length_c   1.000
_cell.angle_alpha   90.00
_cell.angle_beta   90.00
_cell.angle_gamma   90.00
#
_symmetry.space_group_name_H-M   'P 1'
#
loop_
_entity.id
_entity.type
_entity.pdbx_description
1 polymer ?
#
loop_
_entity_poly.entity_id
_entity_poly.type
_entity_poly.pdbx_seq_one_letter_code
_entity_poly.pdbx_strand_id
1 'polypeptide(L)'
;RAIRRITKMNGVTAFVVEHDIVAQDFIADSLMVFHGEAGRTGYGGTPMKLEEGMNTFLRDMDITFRRDGDTKRPRVNKEASRLDKEQKRTGRYYYV
;
A
#
# COMPACT_ATOMS: atom_id res chain seq x y z
N ARG A 1 -8.78 -12.83 -2.42
CA ARG A 1 -8.18 -14.17 -2.70
C ARG A 1 -8.54 -14.73 -4.08
N ALA A 2 -9.80 -14.64 -4.55
CA ALA A 2 -10.20 -15.18 -5.85
C ALA A 2 -9.40 -14.59 -7.03
N ILE A 3 -9.28 -13.25 -7.11
CA ILE A 3 -8.57 -12.55 -8.19
C ILE A 3 -7.16 -13.09 -8.36
N ARG A 4 -6.32 -13.01 -7.31
CA ARG A 4 -4.93 -13.48 -7.33
C ARG A 4 -4.79 -14.97 -7.70
N ARG A 5 -5.75 -15.80 -7.29
CA ARG A 5 -5.74 -17.23 -7.63
C ARG A 5 -6.02 -17.44 -9.12
N ILE A 6 -7.05 -16.78 -9.65
CA ILE A 6 -7.48 -16.94 -11.05
C ILE A 6 -6.41 -16.40 -12.00
N THR A 7 -5.84 -15.23 -11.71
CA THR A 7 -4.78 -14.63 -12.54
C THR A 7 -3.56 -15.53 -12.63
N LYS A 8 -3.13 -16.09 -11.49
CA LYS A 8 -2.02 -17.06 -11.45
C LYS A 8 -2.34 -18.37 -12.19
N MET A 9 -3.54 -18.93 -12.00
CA MET A 9 -3.94 -20.18 -12.65
C MET A 9 -4.01 -20.05 -14.16
N ASN A 10 -4.48 -18.91 -14.67
CA ASN A 10 -4.66 -18.69 -16.10
C ASN A 10 -3.43 -18.06 -16.77
N GLY A 11 -2.38 -17.72 -16.01
CA GLY A 11 -1.19 -17.05 -16.53
C GLY A 11 -1.47 -15.66 -17.11
N VAL A 12 -2.49 -14.97 -16.61
CA VAL A 12 -2.92 -13.65 -17.11
C VAL A 12 -2.56 -12.53 -16.14
N THR A 13 -2.32 -11.34 -16.67
CA THR A 13 -2.12 -10.12 -15.88
C THR A 13 -3.45 -9.41 -15.65
N ALA A 14 -3.64 -8.86 -14.45
CA ALA A 14 -4.80 -8.01 -14.13
C ALA A 14 -4.34 -6.68 -13.54
N PHE A 15 -5.00 -5.61 -13.96
CA PHE A 15 -4.93 -4.31 -13.30
C PHE A 15 -6.14 -4.19 -12.36
N VAL A 16 -5.88 -3.80 -11.12
CA VAL A 16 -6.89 -3.70 -10.07
C VAL A 16 -6.78 -2.32 -9.41
N VAL A 17 -7.86 -1.55 -9.49
CA VAL A 17 -7.98 -0.22 -8.88
C VAL A 17 -8.89 -0.35 -7.67
N GLU A 18 -8.34 -0.06 -6.49
CA GLU A 18 -9.02 -0.20 -5.21
C GLU A 18 -8.61 0.92 -4.26
N HIS A 19 -9.51 1.26 -3.34
CA HIS A 19 -9.23 2.17 -2.22
C HIS A 19 -8.89 1.42 -0.92
N ASP A 20 -9.17 0.11 -0.86
CA ASP A 20 -8.83 -0.73 0.29
C ASP A 20 -7.36 -1.21 0.19
N ILE A 21 -6.50 -0.58 1.00
CA ILE A 21 -5.07 -0.89 1.11
C ILE A 21 -4.84 -2.36 1.53
N VAL A 22 -5.74 -2.93 2.35
CA VAL A 22 -5.64 -4.32 2.80
C VAL A 22 -5.93 -5.28 1.65
N ALA A 23 -6.95 -4.98 0.85
CA ALA A 23 -7.24 -5.76 -0.36
C ALA A 23 -6.05 -5.73 -1.33
N GLN A 24 -5.45 -4.55 -1.50
CA GLN A 24 -4.27 -4.35 -2.36
C GLN A 24 -3.06 -5.16 -1.87
N ASP A 25 -2.76 -5.17 -0.56
CA ASP A 25 -1.71 -6.01 0.05
C ASP A 25 -1.89 -7.50 -0.26
N PHE A 26 -3.14 -7.97 -0.25
CA PHE A 26 -3.43 -9.39 -0.47
C PHE A 26 -3.40 -9.83 -1.94
N ILE A 27 -3.72 -8.92 -2.86
CA ILE A 27 -3.94 -9.25 -4.27
C ILE A 27 -2.72 -8.90 -5.12
N ALA A 28 -2.10 -7.76 -4.87
CA ALA A 28 -1.11 -7.17 -5.76
C ALA A 28 0.28 -7.80 -5.63
N ASP A 29 0.96 -7.99 -6.75
CA ASP A 29 2.40 -8.31 -6.79
C ASP A 29 3.25 -7.04 -7.04
N SER A 30 2.65 -6.00 -7.65
CA SER A 30 3.24 -4.66 -7.86
C SER A 30 2.17 -3.59 -7.68
N LEU A 31 2.59 -2.34 -7.40
CA LEU A 31 1.69 -1.21 -7.17
C LEU A 31 2.03 -0.06 -8.12
N MET A 32 1.00 0.66 -8.58
CA MET A 32 1.15 1.96 -9.26
C MET A 32 0.50 3.02 -8.37
N VAL A 33 1.25 4.05 -8.00
CA VAL A 33 0.73 5.15 -7.17
C VAL A 33 0.35 6.31 -8.07
N PHE A 34 -0.83 6.89 -7.83
CA PHE A 34 -1.34 8.05 -8.55
C PHE A 34 -1.29 9.27 -7.64
N HIS A 35 -0.83 10.40 -8.17
CA HIS A 35 -0.74 11.67 -7.45
C HIS A 35 -1.39 12.78 -8.27
N GLY A 36 -1.80 13.87 -7.62
CA GLY A 36 -2.36 15.04 -8.30
C GLY A 36 -3.45 15.73 -7.49
N GLU A 37 -4.27 16.52 -8.19
CA GLU A 37 -5.39 17.25 -7.60
C GLU A 37 -6.71 16.73 -8.16
N ALA A 38 -7.60 16.26 -7.27
CA ALA A 38 -8.88 15.69 -7.64
C ALA A 38 -9.71 16.66 -8.51
N GLY A 39 -10.18 16.17 -9.67
CA GLY A 39 -10.94 16.97 -10.62
C GLY A 39 -10.12 17.97 -11.46
N ARG A 40 -8.78 18.01 -11.31
CA ARG A 40 -7.91 18.90 -12.11
C ARG A 40 -6.81 18.17 -12.85
N THR A 41 -5.88 17.54 -12.13
CA THR A 41 -4.70 16.91 -12.72
C THR A 41 -4.37 15.60 -12.01
N GLY A 42 -3.84 14.64 -12.77
CA GLY A 42 -3.42 13.34 -12.23
C GLY A 42 -2.18 12.85 -12.95
N TYR A 43 -1.25 12.27 -12.19
CA TYR A 43 -0.04 11.63 -12.68
C TYR A 43 -0.04 10.17 -12.23
N GLY A 44 0.02 9.26 -13.19
CA GLY A 44 0.15 7.83 -12.94
C GLY A 44 1.62 7.43 -12.84
N GLY A 45 2.03 6.89 -11.70
CA GLY A 45 3.36 6.35 -11.50
C GLY A 45 3.60 5.04 -12.25
N THR A 46 4.86 4.68 -12.43
CA THR A 46 5.25 3.38 -12.99
C THR A 46 4.98 2.25 -12.00
N PRO A 47 4.72 1.02 -12.46
CA PRO A 47 4.64 -0.15 -11.58
C PRO A 47 5.92 -0.30 -10.76
N MET A 48 5.79 -0.39 -9.44
CA MET A 48 6.89 -0.58 -8.50
C MET A 48 6.58 -1.75 -7.56
N LYS A 49 7.59 -2.20 -6.81
CA LYS A 49 7.37 -3.25 -5.81
C LYS A 49 6.33 -2.80 -4.80
N LEU A 50 5.53 -3.74 -4.31
CA LEU A 50 4.45 -3.45 -3.36
C LEU A 50 4.94 -2.63 -2.15
N GLU A 51 6.07 -3.01 -1.57
CA GLU A 51 6.65 -2.31 -0.41
C GLU A 51 7.04 -0.85 -0.75
N GLU A 52 7.71 -0.62 -1.87
CA GLU A 52 8.14 0.72 -2.32
C GLU A 52 6.92 1.61 -2.62
N GLY A 53 5.93 1.05 -3.30
CA GLY A 53 4.68 1.75 -3.62
C GLY A 53 3.87 2.10 -2.39
N MET A 54 3.73 1.16 -1.46
CA MET A 54 3.02 1.42 -0.21
C MET A 54 3.75 2.47 0.64
N ASN A 55 5.09 2.42 0.73
CA ASN A 55 5.84 3.45 1.46
C ASN A 55 5.69 4.83 0.82
N THR A 56 5.67 4.91 -0.52
CA THR A 56 5.47 6.16 -1.25
C THR A 56 4.05 6.70 -1.01
N PHE A 57 3.03 5.87 -1.21
CA PHE A 57 1.63 6.27 -1.01
C PHE A 57 1.32 6.69 0.43
N LEU A 58 1.78 5.90 1.42
CA LEU A 58 1.51 6.18 2.83
C LEU A 58 2.26 7.40 3.36
N ARG A 59 3.44 7.68 2.81
CA ARG A 59 4.18 8.92 3.10
C ARG A 59 3.42 10.15 2.64
N ASP A 60 2.87 10.12 1.44
CA ASP A 60 2.09 11.25 0.90
C ASP A 60 0.81 11.49 1.70
N MET A 61 0.22 10.42 2.24
CA MET A 61 -0.93 10.48 3.14
C MET A 61 -0.55 10.83 4.59
N ASP A 62 0.73 10.92 4.91
CA ASP A 62 1.29 11.12 6.26
C ASP A 62 0.78 10.12 7.33
N ILE A 63 0.50 8.88 6.91
CA ILE A 63 -0.03 7.80 7.76
C ILE A 63 0.95 6.63 7.81
N THR A 64 1.09 5.98 8.96
CA THR A 64 1.93 4.78 9.08
C THR A 64 1.14 3.52 9.47
N PHE A 65 1.64 2.36 9.05
CA PHE A 65 1.07 1.05 9.29
C PHE A 65 2.07 0.12 9.99
N ARG A 66 1.53 -0.81 10.78
CA ARG A 66 2.27 -1.91 11.42
C ARG A 66 1.59 -3.24 11.12
N ARG A 67 2.33 -4.35 11.21
CA ARG A 67 1.70 -5.68 11.20
C ARG A 67 1.30 -6.07 12.62
N ASP A 68 0.06 -6.47 12.75
CA ASP A 68 -0.44 -7.09 13.98
C ASP A 68 0.31 -8.41 14.25
N GLY A 69 0.75 -8.61 15.50
CA GLY A 69 1.60 -9.75 15.87
C GLY A 69 0.93 -11.10 15.61
N ASP A 70 -0.36 -11.18 15.96
CA ASP A 70 -1.16 -12.40 15.93
C ASP A 70 -1.77 -12.66 14.56
N THR A 71 -2.40 -11.63 13.98
CA THR A 71 -3.18 -11.79 12.74
C THR A 71 -2.38 -11.47 11.48
N LYS A 72 -1.19 -10.89 11.62
CA LYS A 72 -0.36 -10.31 10.53
C LYS A 72 -1.09 -9.24 9.70
N ARG A 73 -2.28 -8.81 10.12
CA ARG A 73 -3.05 -7.80 9.40
C ARG A 73 -2.36 -6.44 9.52
N PRO A 74 -2.32 -5.64 8.44
CA PRO A 74 -1.86 -4.26 8.51
C PRO A 74 -2.84 -3.44 9.37
N ARG A 75 -2.29 -2.66 10.31
CA ARG A 75 -3.03 -1.78 11.22
C ARG A 75 -2.42 -0.38 11.19
N VAL A 76 -3.27 0.63 11.11
CA VAL A 76 -2.86 2.04 11.20
C VAL A 76 -2.29 2.33 12.59
N ASN A 77 -1.20 3.08 12.65
CA ASN A 77 -0.71 3.65 13.89
C ASN A 77 -1.48 4.93 14.22
N LYS A 78 -1.72 5.17 15.51
CA LYS A 78 -2.26 6.46 15.93
C LYS A 78 -1.23 7.54 15.61
N GLU A 79 -1.71 8.66 15.08
CA GLU A 79 -0.89 9.82 14.78
C GLU A 79 -0.06 10.24 16.00
N ALA A 80 1.21 10.59 15.77
CA ALA A 80 2.16 11.01 16.79
C ALA A 80 2.44 9.99 17.92
N SER A 81 1.94 8.75 17.80
CA SER A 81 2.32 7.66 18.67
C SER A 81 3.82 7.36 18.55
N ARG A 82 4.38 6.65 19.55
CA ARG A 82 5.79 6.27 19.55
C ARG A 82 6.19 5.54 18.26
N LEU A 83 5.38 4.57 17.83
CA LEU A 83 5.64 3.79 16.63
C LEU A 83 5.50 4.63 15.35
N ASP A 84 4.49 5.50 15.28
CA ASP A 84 4.29 6.39 14.14
C ASP A 84 5.52 7.30 13.92
N LYS A 85 5.98 7.95 14.99
CA LYS A 85 7.19 8.81 14.95
C LYS A 85 8.45 8.04 14.54
N GLU A 86 8.61 6.82 15.06
CA GLU A 86 9.76 5.97 14.74
C GLU A 86 9.76 5.54 13.26
N GLN A 87 8.60 5.16 12.73
CA GLN A 87 8.41 4.78 11.35
C GLN A 87 8.61 5.96 10.39
N LYS A 88 8.02 7.13 10.68
CA LYS A 88 8.25 8.36 9.91
C LYS A 88 9.73 8.74 9.88
N ARG A 89 10.43 8.66 11.02
CA ARG A 89 11.88 8.95 11.12
C ARG A 89 12.74 8.01 10.27
N THR A 90 12.37 6.74 10.17
CA THR A 90 13.11 5.74 9.40
C THR A 90 12.67 5.67 7.94
N GLY A 91 11.64 6.43 7.55
CA GLY A 91 11.06 6.40 6.21
C GLY A 91 10.26 5.13 5.89
N ARG A 92 10.00 4.28 6.89
CA ARG A 92 9.29 3.00 6.78
C ARG A 92 7.84 3.15 7.22
N TYR A 93 7.00 3.65 6.32
CA TYR A 93 5.58 3.93 6.57
C TYR A 93 4.72 2.67 6.56
N TYR A 94 5.15 1.60 5.87
CA TYR A 94 4.29 0.46 5.64
C TYR A 94 4.47 -0.70 6.63
N TYR A 95 5.71 -1.16 6.82
CA TYR A 95 6.00 -2.31 7.67
C TYR A 95 7.13 -2.03 8.65
N VAL A 96 6.89 -2.46 9.89
CA VAL A 96 7.87 -2.88 10.89
C VAL A 96 7.35 -4.17 11.50
#